data_AF-K5UNW0-F1
#
_entry.id   AF-K5UNW0-F1
#
_cell.length_a   1.000
_cell.length_b   1.000
_cell.length_c   1.000
_cell.angle_alpha   90.00
_cell.angle_beta   90.00
_cell.angle_gamma   90.00
#
_symmetry.space_group_name_H-M   'P 1'
#
loop_
_entity.id
_entity.type
_entity.pdbx_description
1 polymer ?
#
loop_
_entity_poly.entity_id
_entity_poly.type
_entity_poly.pdbx_seq_one_letter_code
_entity_poly.pdbx_strand_id
1 'polypeptide(L)'
;MRNFFRSRLPSAPDEIYASSLQTLHLGHALWYPEPHGTGEPQIGDVGFVDEGAFVRLFNLDDASVPEKKVKLWDPPFEITEPVPPGVFRIDSRRSPLVPKDYRSHGVESKEMHASADVTAGAGLSVTLDASYTCRATQGAVLVLKSEAHAEKILRNRLLKKYIVRHCDRWYAYAKNDIHQDIKQEDIVVVSGWVKTTADWAVAAFSNTSTSSSASLEGRCRGRFGLRGSTSVR
;
A
#
# COMPACT_ATOMS: atom_id res chain seq x y z
N MET A 1 24.90 -33.84 -8.36
CA MET A 1 23.60 -33.32 -8.84
C MET A 1 22.59 -33.37 -7.69
N ARG A 2 22.19 -32.22 -7.15
CA ARG A 2 21.06 -32.11 -6.23
C ARG A 2 20.02 -31.21 -6.92
N ASN A 3 18.92 -31.83 -7.31
CA ASN A 3 17.77 -31.12 -7.89
C ASN A 3 17.09 -30.31 -6.79
N PHE A 4 17.24 -28.99 -6.84
CA PHE A 4 16.38 -28.09 -6.07
C PHE A 4 15.02 -28.05 -6.76
N PHE A 5 14.06 -28.80 -6.24
CA PHE A 5 12.65 -28.46 -6.47
C PHE A 5 12.44 -27.06 -5.91
N ARG A 6 12.30 -26.05 -6.79
CA ARG A 6 11.81 -24.72 -6.40
C ARG A 6 10.35 -24.87 -5.96
N SER A 7 10.13 -25.23 -4.69
CA SER A 7 8.87 -24.87 -4.04
C SER A 7 8.74 -23.35 -4.17
N ARG A 8 7.68 -22.85 -4.83
CA ARG A 8 7.38 -21.41 -4.79
C ARG A 8 7.36 -21.01 -3.33
N LEU A 9 8.26 -20.10 -2.94
CA LEU A 9 8.19 -19.46 -1.63
C LEU A 9 6.78 -18.87 -1.50
N PRO A 10 6.12 -19.03 -0.35
CA PRO A 10 4.85 -18.36 -0.12
C PRO A 10 5.04 -16.86 -0.30
N SER A 11 4.16 -16.23 -1.09
CA SER A 11 4.17 -14.79 -1.29
C SER A 11 4.20 -14.06 0.05
N ALA A 12 4.98 -12.99 0.10
CA ALA A 12 5.12 -12.18 1.30
C ALA A 12 3.76 -11.50 1.64
N PRO A 13 3.49 -11.16 2.91
CA PRO A 13 2.21 -10.58 3.32
C PRO A 13 1.81 -9.33 2.52
N ASP A 14 2.77 -8.49 2.17
CA ASP A 14 2.61 -7.30 1.35
C ASP A 14 2.20 -7.61 -0.09
N GLU A 15 2.82 -8.62 -0.72
CA GLU A 15 2.42 -9.10 -2.05
C GLU A 15 0.99 -9.67 -2.04
N ILE A 16 0.67 -10.47 -1.01
CA ILE A 16 -0.67 -11.04 -0.83
C ILE A 16 -1.67 -9.92 -0.64
N TYR A 17 -1.38 -8.95 0.22
CA TYR A 17 -2.26 -7.83 0.50
C TYR A 17 -2.53 -6.99 -0.76
N ALA A 18 -1.47 -6.58 -1.46
CA ALA A 18 -1.56 -5.79 -2.67
C ALA A 18 -2.35 -6.50 -3.78
N SER A 19 -2.04 -7.78 -4.04
CA SER A 19 -2.72 -8.56 -5.08
C SER A 19 -4.17 -8.89 -4.72
N SER A 20 -4.45 -9.20 -3.46
CA SER A 20 -5.79 -9.58 -2.98
C SER A 20 -6.77 -8.41 -2.97
N LEU A 21 -6.30 -7.18 -2.74
CA LEU A 21 -7.12 -5.97 -2.76
C LEU A 21 -7.14 -5.26 -4.12
N GLN A 22 -6.43 -5.77 -5.13
CA GLN A 22 -6.44 -5.21 -6.49
C GLN A 22 -7.85 -5.13 -7.09
N THR A 23 -8.76 -6.01 -6.66
CA THR A 23 -10.17 -6.04 -7.07
C THR A 23 -10.96 -4.81 -6.64
N LEU A 24 -10.45 -3.99 -5.71
CA LEU A 24 -11.07 -2.71 -5.36
C LEU A 24 -10.87 -1.65 -6.46
N HIS A 25 -9.92 -1.84 -7.39
CA HIS A 25 -9.62 -0.93 -8.49
C HIS A 25 -9.22 0.50 -8.04
N LEU A 26 -8.62 0.63 -6.85
CA LEU A 26 -8.23 1.91 -6.25
C LEU A 26 -6.74 2.25 -6.37
N GLY A 27 -5.95 1.36 -6.98
CA GLY A 27 -4.51 1.49 -7.09
C GLY A 27 -3.79 0.29 -6.49
N HIS A 28 -2.51 0.46 -6.17
CA HIS A 28 -1.70 -0.54 -5.49
C HIS A 28 -1.84 -0.35 -3.98
N ALA A 29 -2.27 -1.39 -3.27
CA ALA A 29 -2.46 -1.31 -1.81
C ALA A 29 -1.12 -1.50 -1.10
N LEU A 30 -0.73 -0.54 -0.26
CA LEU A 30 0.51 -0.58 0.52
C LEU A 30 0.28 -1.29 1.86
N TRP A 31 1.17 -2.21 2.21
CA TRP A 31 1.20 -2.87 3.52
C TRP A 31 1.81 -1.95 4.60
N TYR A 32 2.78 -1.13 4.19
CA TYR A 32 3.32 -0.02 4.96
C TYR A 32 2.93 1.31 4.31
N PRO A 33 1.68 1.77 4.50
CA PRO A 33 1.20 3.03 3.94
C PRO A 33 1.71 4.26 4.69
N GLU A 34 2.35 4.09 5.85
CA GLU A 34 2.92 5.21 6.60
C GLU A 34 4.03 5.92 5.81
N PRO A 35 4.22 7.23 6.05
CA PRO A 35 5.32 7.97 5.45
C PRO A 35 6.67 7.27 5.69
N HIS A 36 7.37 6.96 4.60
CA HIS A 36 8.77 6.55 4.65
C HIS A 36 9.67 7.75 5.03
N GLY A 37 10.96 7.55 5.28
CA GLY A 37 11.91 8.64 5.53
C GLY A 37 11.97 9.68 4.39
N THR A 38 11.48 9.33 3.20
CA THR A 38 11.34 10.20 2.03
C THR A 38 10.05 11.01 2.00
N GLY A 39 9.21 10.90 3.04
CA GLY A 39 7.93 11.58 3.19
C GLY A 39 6.72 10.72 2.81
N GLU A 40 5.54 11.28 3.04
CA GLU A 40 4.26 10.66 2.69
C GLU A 40 4.07 10.65 1.16
N PRO A 41 3.64 9.55 0.52
CA PRO A 41 3.43 9.48 -0.93
C PRO A 41 2.53 10.63 -1.44
N GLN A 42 2.97 11.32 -2.49
CA GLN A 42 2.29 12.45 -3.11
C GLN A 42 2.12 12.21 -4.61
N ILE A 43 1.15 12.92 -5.20
CA ILE A 43 0.96 12.91 -6.65
C ILE A 43 2.20 13.50 -7.33
N GLY A 44 2.68 12.82 -8.38
CA GLY A 44 3.89 13.17 -9.11
C GLY A 44 5.16 12.54 -8.57
N ASP A 45 5.09 11.77 -7.47
CA ASP A 45 6.25 11.03 -7.00
C ASP A 45 6.70 9.99 -8.02
N VAL A 46 8.01 9.92 -8.24
CA VAL A 46 8.69 8.81 -8.91
C VAL A 46 9.39 8.00 -7.84
N GLY A 47 9.20 6.69 -7.86
CA GLY A 47 9.73 5.81 -6.82
C GLY A 47 9.53 4.34 -7.17
N PHE A 48 9.67 3.49 -6.16
CA PHE A 48 9.41 2.06 -6.25
C PHE A 48 8.72 1.59 -4.97
N VAL A 49 8.16 0.38 -5.00
CA VAL A 49 7.61 -0.27 -3.81
C VAL A 49 8.61 -1.29 -3.32
N ASP A 50 8.97 -1.22 -2.04
CA ASP A 50 9.89 -2.14 -1.38
C ASP A 50 9.26 -2.65 -0.09
N GLU A 51 9.20 -3.98 0.05
CA GLU A 51 8.55 -4.69 1.17
C GLU A 51 7.16 -4.14 1.57
N GLY A 52 6.38 -3.65 0.60
CA GLY A 52 5.04 -3.10 0.81
C GLY A 52 4.98 -1.63 1.24
N ALA A 53 6.12 -0.93 1.29
CA ALA A 53 6.23 0.51 1.46
C ALA A 53 6.56 1.22 0.14
N PHE A 54 6.09 2.45 -0.05
CA PHE A 54 6.51 3.26 -1.20
C PHE A 54 7.78 4.06 -0.84
N VAL A 55 8.84 3.85 -1.60
CA VAL A 55 10.12 4.57 -1.47
C VAL A 55 10.22 5.61 -2.58
N ARG A 56 10.18 6.89 -2.20
CA ARG A 56 10.20 8.00 -3.15
C ARG A 56 11.64 8.37 -3.54
N LEU A 57 11.91 8.42 -4.84
CA LEU A 57 13.16 8.93 -5.40
C LEU A 57 13.15 10.46 -5.50
N PHE A 58 12.13 11.01 -6.16
CA PHE A 58 11.93 12.46 -6.32
C PHE A 58 10.45 12.73 -6.67
N ASN A 59 10.06 13.99 -6.77
CA ASN A 59 8.73 14.37 -7.23
C ASN A 59 8.84 15.24 -8.49
N LEU A 60 8.02 14.96 -9.49
CA LEU A 60 7.99 15.65 -10.79
C LEU A 60 7.61 17.15 -10.72
N ASP A 61 7.12 17.60 -9.57
CA ASP A 61 6.63 18.95 -9.30
C ASP A 61 7.40 19.62 -8.14
N ASP A 62 8.59 19.11 -7.79
CA ASP A 62 9.40 19.60 -6.67
C ASP A 62 9.94 21.03 -6.87
N ALA A 63 10.17 21.44 -8.11
CA ALA A 63 10.59 22.79 -8.46
C ALA A 63 9.51 23.84 -8.15
N SER A 64 8.23 23.47 -8.23
CA SER A 64 7.11 24.37 -7.93
C SER A 64 6.67 24.28 -6.46
N VAL A 65 6.87 23.11 -5.82
CA VAL A 65 6.52 22.85 -4.42
C VAL A 65 7.74 22.32 -3.65
N PRO A 66 8.52 23.19 -2.98
CA PRO A 66 9.76 22.80 -2.29
C PRO A 66 9.59 21.70 -1.22
N GLU A 67 8.40 21.59 -0.64
CA GLU A 67 8.04 20.56 0.34
C GLU A 67 8.06 19.14 -0.24
N LYS A 68 7.91 19.00 -1.56
CA LYS A 68 7.98 17.72 -2.27
C LYS A 68 9.42 17.29 -2.59
N LYS A 69 10.41 18.14 -2.31
CA LYS A 69 11.81 17.85 -2.58
C LYS A 69 12.34 16.76 -1.65
N VAL A 70 12.93 15.73 -2.24
CA VAL A 70 13.53 14.62 -1.48
C VAL A 70 14.98 14.95 -1.15
N LYS A 71 15.33 14.88 0.13
CA LYS A 71 16.68 15.17 0.64
C LYS A 71 17.46 13.91 1.04
N LEU A 72 16.82 12.74 0.97
CA LEU A 72 17.43 11.48 1.41
C LEU A 72 18.59 11.06 0.50
N TRP A 73 18.52 11.37 -0.79
CA TRP A 73 19.44 10.88 -1.80
C TRP A 73 20.58 11.87 -2.05
N ASP A 74 21.78 11.32 -2.23
CA ASP A 74 23.00 12.06 -2.58
C ASP A 74 23.73 11.34 -3.73
N PRO A 75 23.80 11.93 -4.94
CA PRO A 75 23.21 13.22 -5.31
C PRO A 75 21.67 13.14 -5.43
N PRO A 76 20.93 14.25 -5.26
CA PRO A 76 19.51 14.29 -5.59
C PRO A 76 19.28 14.20 -7.09
N PHE A 77 18.14 13.65 -7.51
CA PHE A 77 17.77 13.64 -8.93
C PHE A 77 17.48 15.04 -9.45
N GLU A 78 18.05 15.39 -10.60
CA GLU A 78 17.78 16.66 -11.28
C GLU A 78 16.84 16.50 -12.47
N ILE A 79 15.72 17.22 -12.44
CA ILE A 79 14.77 17.32 -13.56
C ILE A 79 15.31 18.32 -14.58
N THR A 80 15.86 17.84 -15.70
CA THR A 80 16.39 18.72 -16.76
C THR A 80 15.36 19.16 -17.78
N GLU A 81 14.27 18.38 -17.94
CA GLU A 81 13.17 18.71 -18.83
C GLU A 81 11.90 18.80 -17.98
N PRO A 82 11.27 19.98 -17.84
CA PRO A 82 10.10 20.13 -16.99
C PRO A 82 8.91 19.34 -17.54
N VAL A 83 8.03 18.91 -16.64
CA VAL A 83 6.79 18.23 -17.03
C VAL A 83 5.93 19.21 -17.85
N PRO A 84 5.27 18.77 -18.94
CA PRO A 84 4.41 19.63 -19.74
C PRO A 84 3.34 20.35 -18.89
N PRO A 85 3.04 21.63 -19.18
CA PRO A 85 2.09 22.40 -18.40
C PRO A 85 0.68 21.78 -18.45
N GLY A 86 -0.07 21.91 -17.36
CA GLY A 86 -1.44 21.41 -17.26
C GLY A 86 -1.56 19.88 -17.12
N VAL A 87 -0.45 19.17 -16.86
CA VAL A 87 -0.46 17.73 -16.57
C VAL A 87 -1.09 17.41 -15.21
N PHE A 88 -0.77 18.18 -14.18
CA PHE A 88 -1.25 17.97 -12.81
C PHE A 88 -2.67 18.53 -12.56
N ARG A 89 -3.62 18.20 -13.44
CA ARG A 89 -5.04 18.47 -13.19
C ARG A 89 -5.61 17.36 -12.30
N ILE A 90 -5.96 17.71 -11.08
CA ILE A 90 -6.42 16.77 -10.05
C ILE A 90 -7.95 16.65 -10.08
N ASP A 91 -8.43 15.40 -10.09
CA ASP A 91 -9.81 15.00 -9.79
C ASP A 91 -9.84 14.50 -8.34
N SER A 92 -10.44 15.30 -7.44
CA SER A 92 -10.61 14.96 -6.03
C SER A 92 -12.00 14.37 -5.82
N ARG A 93 -12.06 13.15 -5.29
CA ARG A 93 -13.31 12.44 -5.00
C ARG A 93 -13.41 12.15 -3.52
N ARG A 94 -14.56 12.52 -2.94
CA ARG A 94 -14.87 12.18 -1.54
C ARG A 94 -15.34 10.73 -1.44
N SER A 95 -14.96 10.12 -0.32
CA SER A 95 -15.47 8.82 0.15
C SER A 95 -15.38 7.65 -0.85
N PRO A 96 -14.30 7.46 -1.64
CA PRO A 96 -14.08 6.22 -2.41
C PRO A 96 -14.18 4.95 -1.54
N LEU A 97 -13.79 5.07 -0.27
CA LEU A 97 -13.96 4.05 0.75
C LEU A 97 -14.72 4.66 1.93
N VAL A 98 -15.75 3.97 2.38
CA VAL A 98 -16.51 4.26 3.60
C VAL A 98 -16.06 3.33 4.74
N PRO A 99 -16.39 3.62 6.01
CA PRO A 99 -16.08 2.72 7.13
C PRO A 99 -16.72 1.34 6.92
N LYS A 100 -15.88 0.31 6.74
CA LYS A 100 -16.26 -1.11 6.63
C LYS A 100 -15.03 -2.00 6.48
N ASP A 101 -15.27 -3.30 6.44
CA ASP A 101 -14.28 -4.33 6.13
C ASP A 101 -14.26 -4.62 4.62
N TYR A 102 -13.14 -4.34 3.98
CA TYR A 102 -12.87 -4.68 2.58
C TYR A 102 -12.12 -6.00 2.54
N ARG A 103 -12.73 -7.00 1.93
CA ARG A 103 -12.27 -8.39 1.97
C ARG A 103 -12.03 -8.88 0.56
N SER A 104 -10.93 -9.60 0.36
CA SER A 104 -10.72 -10.32 -0.88
C SER A 104 -11.62 -11.54 -1.00
N HIS A 105 -11.65 -12.15 -2.18
CA HIS A 105 -12.36 -13.39 -2.41
C HIS A 105 -11.94 -14.48 -1.41
N GLY A 106 -12.91 -15.21 -0.86
CA GLY A 106 -12.68 -16.32 0.07
C GLY A 106 -12.36 -15.92 1.51
N VAL A 107 -12.36 -14.62 1.86
CA VAL A 107 -12.26 -14.19 3.27
C VAL A 107 -13.64 -13.92 3.85
N GLU A 108 -13.97 -14.65 4.91
CA GLU A 108 -15.22 -14.55 5.67
C GLU A 108 -14.95 -13.93 7.04
N SER A 109 -15.87 -13.10 7.53
CA SER A 109 -15.87 -12.61 8.92
C SER A 109 -16.65 -13.57 9.81
N LYS A 110 -16.08 -14.00 10.93
CA LYS A 110 -16.79 -14.73 11.99
C LYS A 110 -16.93 -13.78 13.17
N GLU A 111 -18.17 -13.60 13.64
CA GLU A 111 -18.61 -12.88 14.85
C GLU A 111 -17.80 -11.65 15.28
N MET A 112 -18.45 -10.47 15.23
CA MET A 112 -17.95 -9.26 15.86
C MET A 112 -18.32 -9.31 17.34
N HIS A 113 -17.36 -9.59 18.22
CA HIS A 113 -17.56 -9.40 19.64
C HIS A 113 -17.27 -7.93 19.96
N ALA A 114 -18.32 -7.19 20.33
CA ALA A 114 -18.17 -5.86 20.89
C ALA A 114 -17.99 -6.00 22.40
N SER A 115 -16.78 -5.80 22.89
CA SER A 115 -16.55 -5.59 24.32
C SER A 115 -16.59 -4.08 24.61
N ALA A 116 -17.41 -3.70 25.58
CA ALA A 116 -17.42 -2.35 26.11
C ALA A 116 -16.54 -2.30 27.36
N ASP A 117 -15.39 -1.64 27.27
CA ASP A 117 -14.58 -1.35 28.45
C ASP A 117 -15.08 -0.05 29.09
N VAL A 118 -15.71 -0.17 30.25
CA VAL A 118 -16.10 0.99 31.07
C VAL A 118 -14.91 1.34 31.96
N THR A 119 -13.99 2.16 31.44
CA THR A 119 -12.97 2.77 32.31
C THR A 119 -13.62 3.95 33.01
N ALA A 120 -13.82 3.85 34.32
CA ALA A 120 -14.41 4.91 35.12
C ALA A 120 -13.60 6.23 34.97
N GLY A 121 -14.10 7.15 34.14
CA GLY A 121 -13.54 8.50 33.96
C GLY A 121 -13.24 8.94 32.53
N ALA A 122 -13.24 8.04 31.53
CA ALA A 122 -13.09 8.41 30.12
C ALA A 122 -14.08 7.61 29.27
N GLY A 123 -14.62 8.22 28.21
CA GLY A 123 -15.78 7.72 27.47
C GLY A 123 -15.73 6.25 27.04
N LEU A 124 -16.92 5.69 26.79
CA LEU A 124 -17.12 4.34 26.24
C LEU A 124 -16.15 4.09 25.07
N SER A 125 -15.22 3.17 25.26
CA SER A 125 -14.38 2.68 24.18
C SER A 125 -14.80 1.26 23.86
N VAL A 126 -15.48 1.12 22.73
CA VAL A 126 -15.88 -0.18 22.18
C VAL A 126 -14.69 -0.75 21.42
N THR A 127 -14.13 -1.85 21.91
CA THR A 127 -13.22 -2.69 21.13
C THR A 127 -14.08 -3.61 20.28
N LEU A 128 -14.04 -3.41 18.96
CA LEU A 128 -14.53 -4.40 18.00
C LEU A 128 -13.43 -5.43 17.83
N ASP A 129 -13.66 -6.64 18.33
CA ASP A 129 -12.86 -7.81 18.00
C ASP A 129 -13.54 -8.48 16.79
N ALA A 130 -12.90 -8.35 15.63
CA ALA A 130 -13.37 -8.97 14.40
C ALA A 130 -12.46 -10.15 14.07
N SER A 131 -13.05 -11.35 13.99
CA SER A 131 -12.32 -12.53 13.53
C SER A 131 -12.61 -12.82 12.06
N TYR A 132 -11.57 -13.24 11.34
CA TYR A 132 -11.63 -13.50 9.90
C TYR A 132 -11.10 -14.90 9.63
N THR A 133 -11.70 -15.60 8.67
CA THR A 133 -11.22 -16.89 8.17
C THR A 133 -11.07 -16.81 6.66
N CYS A 134 -9.92 -17.20 6.13
CA CYS A 134 -9.72 -17.34 4.68
C CYS A 134 -9.91 -18.80 4.26
N ARG A 135 -10.74 -19.05 3.26
CA ARG A 135 -10.95 -20.37 2.63
C ARG A 135 -10.27 -20.49 1.26
N ALA A 136 -9.78 -19.39 0.69
CA ALA A 136 -8.99 -19.39 -0.54
C ALA A 136 -7.51 -19.72 -0.25
N THR A 137 -6.69 -19.88 -1.29
CA THR A 137 -5.23 -20.09 -1.14
C THR A 137 -4.54 -18.89 -0.51
N GLN A 138 -5.05 -17.68 -0.77
CA GLN A 138 -4.60 -16.45 -0.17
C GLN A 138 -5.75 -15.46 -0.06
N GLY A 139 -5.62 -14.48 0.84
CA GLY A 139 -6.58 -13.40 0.93
C GLY A 139 -6.09 -12.26 1.79
N ALA A 140 -6.87 -11.18 1.82
CA ALA A 140 -6.56 -10.01 2.60
C ALA A 140 -7.82 -9.31 3.10
N VAL A 141 -7.65 -8.56 4.19
CA VAL A 141 -8.66 -7.69 4.76
C VAL A 141 -8.05 -6.33 5.05
N LEU A 142 -8.79 -5.28 4.68
CA LEU A 142 -8.60 -3.91 5.15
C LEU A 142 -9.84 -3.52 5.95
N VAL A 143 -9.65 -3.18 7.23
CA VAL A 143 -10.69 -2.64 8.10
C VAL A 143 -10.50 -1.13 8.19
N LEU A 144 -11.52 -0.36 7.81
CA LEU A 144 -11.53 1.10 7.91
C LEU A 144 -12.55 1.58 8.94
N LYS A 145 -12.11 2.45 9.86
CA LYS A 145 -12.98 3.09 10.85
C LYS A 145 -13.54 4.44 10.41
N SER A 146 -12.95 5.09 9.41
CA SER A 146 -13.46 6.31 8.80
C SER A 146 -13.51 6.19 7.28
N GLU A 147 -14.09 7.20 6.64
CA GLU A 147 -13.95 7.34 5.20
C GLU A 147 -12.48 7.58 4.81
N ALA A 148 -12.16 7.22 3.56
CA ALA A 148 -10.93 7.61 2.89
C ALA A 148 -11.25 8.63 1.80
N HIS A 149 -10.30 9.49 1.46
CA HIS A 149 -10.37 10.43 0.36
C HIS A 149 -9.51 9.97 -0.80
N ALA A 150 -9.90 10.30 -2.04
CA ALA A 150 -9.11 10.03 -3.22
C ALA A 150 -8.76 11.31 -3.96
N GLU A 151 -7.53 11.36 -4.45
CA GLU A 151 -7.11 12.31 -5.46
C GLU A 151 -6.40 11.59 -6.59
N LYS A 152 -6.62 12.04 -7.83
CA LYS A 152 -6.00 11.43 -9.00
C LYS A 152 -5.78 12.45 -10.10
N ILE A 153 -4.66 12.33 -10.81
CA ILE A 153 -4.41 13.04 -12.05
C ILE A 153 -5.42 12.55 -13.11
N LEU A 154 -6.13 13.49 -13.73
CA LEU A 154 -6.98 13.19 -14.88
C LEU A 154 -6.19 12.48 -15.99
N ARG A 155 -6.81 11.52 -16.68
CA ARG A 155 -6.14 10.73 -17.72
C ARG A 155 -5.48 11.65 -18.76
N ASN A 156 -4.15 11.75 -18.69
CA ASN A 156 -3.37 12.66 -19.52
C ASN A 156 -2.34 11.89 -20.36
N ARG A 157 -2.46 12.00 -21.69
CA ARG A 157 -1.53 11.36 -22.63
C ARG A 157 -0.13 11.98 -22.60
N LEU A 158 -0.01 13.26 -22.28
CA LEU A 158 1.28 13.97 -22.18
C LEU A 158 2.10 13.43 -21.02
N LEU A 159 1.48 13.19 -19.85
CA LEU A 159 2.15 12.57 -18.71
C LEU A 159 2.70 11.19 -19.06
N LYS A 160 1.90 10.36 -19.74
CA LYS A 160 2.34 9.02 -20.17
C LYS A 160 3.53 9.10 -21.13
N LYS A 161 3.49 9.99 -22.12
CA LYS A 161 4.61 10.21 -23.05
C LYS A 161 5.87 10.67 -22.32
N TYR A 162 5.71 11.58 -21.36
CA TYR A 162 6.80 12.07 -20.53
C TYR A 162 7.42 10.92 -19.71
N ILE A 163 6.60 10.12 -19.01
CA ILE A 163 7.06 8.94 -18.25
C ILE A 163 7.86 7.99 -19.13
N VAL A 164 7.31 7.58 -20.28
CA VAL A 164 8.00 6.64 -21.18
C VAL A 164 9.33 7.21 -21.67
N ARG A 165 9.39 8.50 -22.00
CA ARG A 165 10.61 9.15 -22.48
C ARG A 165 11.72 9.24 -21.43
N HIS A 166 11.36 9.34 -20.15
CA HIS A 166 12.33 9.56 -19.07
C HIS A 166 12.56 8.34 -18.17
N CYS A 167 11.79 7.25 -18.30
CA CYS A 167 11.90 6.08 -17.45
C CYS A 167 13.30 5.44 -17.45
N ASP A 168 13.97 5.35 -18.61
CA ASP A 168 15.34 4.84 -18.73
C ASP A 168 16.31 5.66 -17.87
N ARG A 169 16.16 6.99 -17.86
CA ARG A 169 17.00 7.89 -17.08
C ARG A 169 16.71 7.78 -15.58
N TRP A 170 15.45 7.65 -15.19
CA TRP A 170 15.08 7.47 -13.79
C TRP A 170 15.64 6.16 -13.24
N TYR A 171 15.58 5.09 -14.05
CA TYR A 171 16.19 3.83 -13.73
C TYR A 171 17.72 3.91 -13.65
N ALA A 172 18.37 4.58 -14.61
CA ALA A 172 19.81 4.80 -14.60
C ALA A 172 20.26 5.54 -13.34
N TYR A 173 19.53 6.57 -12.91
CA TYR A 173 19.79 7.25 -11.64
C TYR A 173 19.67 6.31 -10.45
N ALA A 174 18.54 5.59 -10.33
CA ALA A 174 18.29 4.69 -9.23
C ALA A 174 19.39 3.62 -9.11
N LYS A 175 19.84 3.07 -10.24
CA LYS A 175 20.84 2.01 -10.28
C LYS A 175 22.28 2.52 -10.12
N ASN A 176 22.65 3.56 -10.87
CA ASN A 176 24.05 3.95 -11.02
C ASN A 176 24.47 5.03 -10.03
N ASP A 177 23.57 5.95 -9.68
CA ASP A 177 23.91 7.13 -8.89
C ASP A 177 23.64 6.89 -7.39
N ILE A 178 22.54 6.19 -7.06
CA ILE A 178 22.15 5.89 -5.67
C ILE A 178 22.11 4.38 -5.34
N HIS A 179 22.64 3.56 -6.25
CA HIS A 179 22.95 2.14 -6.05
C HIS A 179 21.79 1.25 -5.53
N GLN A 180 20.56 1.53 -5.96
CA GLN A 180 19.41 0.69 -5.65
C GLN A 180 19.37 -0.55 -6.55
N ASP A 181 19.19 -1.72 -5.94
CA ASP A 181 19.03 -2.99 -6.65
C ASP A 181 17.57 -3.24 -7.03
N ILE A 182 17.11 -2.46 -8.01
CA ILE A 182 15.76 -2.57 -8.55
C ILE A 182 15.81 -2.87 -10.05
N LYS A 183 14.69 -3.30 -10.60
CA LYS A 183 14.49 -3.42 -12.04
C LYS A 183 13.85 -2.17 -12.59
N GLN A 184 13.93 -2.00 -13.89
CA GLN A 184 13.34 -0.85 -14.55
C GLN A 184 11.82 -0.85 -14.44
N GLU A 185 11.18 -2.02 -14.48
CA GLU A 185 9.75 -2.20 -14.29
C GLU A 185 9.24 -1.85 -12.88
N ASP A 186 10.15 -1.76 -11.89
CA ASP A 186 9.79 -1.40 -10.52
C ASP A 186 9.64 0.11 -10.33
N ILE A 187 10.13 0.92 -11.28
CA ILE A 187 9.95 2.36 -11.28
C ILE A 187 8.49 2.70 -11.60
N VAL A 188 7.83 3.35 -10.65
CA VAL A 188 6.44 3.78 -10.77
C VAL A 188 6.29 5.28 -10.56
N VAL A 189 5.21 5.82 -11.13
CA VAL A 189 4.79 7.20 -10.89
C VAL A 189 3.46 7.22 -10.17
N VAL A 190 3.40 7.92 -9.06
CA VAL A 190 2.18 8.11 -8.28
C VAL A 190 1.27 9.09 -9.02
N SER A 191 0.25 8.54 -9.69
CA SER A 191 -0.76 9.33 -10.42
C SER A 191 -2.01 9.63 -9.60
N GLY A 192 -2.07 9.18 -8.35
CA GLY A 192 -3.18 9.36 -7.44
C GLY A 192 -3.00 8.53 -6.18
N TRP A 193 -3.85 8.77 -5.18
CA TRP A 193 -3.82 8.06 -3.91
C TRP A 193 -5.24 7.91 -3.34
N VAL A 194 -5.39 6.95 -2.42
CA VAL A 194 -6.53 6.85 -1.50
C VAL A 194 -5.97 6.84 -0.09
N LYS A 195 -6.38 7.79 0.75
CA LYS A 195 -5.82 7.99 2.09
C LYS A 195 -6.90 8.22 3.12
N THR A 196 -6.64 7.80 4.34
CA THR A 196 -7.52 8.03 5.49
C THR A 196 -6.70 8.57 6.65
N THR A 197 -7.32 9.42 7.47
CA THR A 197 -6.68 10.00 8.66
C THR A 197 -6.99 9.21 9.94
N ALA A 198 -7.98 8.32 9.92
CA ALA A 198 -8.34 7.50 11.07
C ALA A 198 -7.57 6.18 11.13
N ASP A 199 -7.78 5.46 12.22
CA ASP A 199 -7.23 4.12 12.41
C ASP A 199 -7.76 3.15 11.35
N TRP A 200 -6.86 2.29 10.92
CA TRP A 200 -7.09 1.18 10.00
C TRP A 200 -6.36 -0.06 10.53
N ALA A 201 -6.82 -1.24 10.12
CA ALA A 201 -6.15 -2.50 10.40
C ALA A 201 -6.10 -3.35 9.13
N VAL A 202 -5.02 -4.11 8.96
CA VAL A 202 -4.82 -4.98 7.80
C VAL A 202 -4.40 -6.37 8.22
N ALA A 203 -4.88 -7.35 7.47
CA ALA A 203 -4.45 -8.74 7.60
C ALA A 203 -4.24 -9.37 6.22
N ALA A 204 -3.23 -10.23 6.13
CA ALA A 204 -2.97 -11.07 4.96
C ALA A 204 -2.96 -12.55 5.39
N PHE A 205 -3.56 -13.38 4.55
CA PHE A 205 -3.75 -14.81 4.76
C PHE A 205 -2.98 -15.57 3.70
N SER A 206 -2.12 -16.50 4.11
CA SER A 206 -1.47 -17.47 3.23
C SER A 206 -1.87 -18.89 3.67
N ASN A 207 -2.81 -19.49 2.95
CA ASN A 207 -3.26 -20.85 3.22
C ASN A 207 -2.39 -21.85 2.47
N THR A 208 -1.40 -22.40 3.17
CA THR A 208 -0.65 -23.57 2.69
C THR A 208 -1.32 -24.90 3.10
N SER A 209 -2.37 -24.86 3.93
CA SER A 209 -3.31 -25.95 4.24
C SER A 209 -4.66 -25.41 4.74
N THR A 210 -5.64 -26.28 5.03
CA THR A 210 -7.08 -25.99 5.21
C THR A 210 -7.39 -24.92 6.26
N SER A 211 -7.68 -23.71 5.77
CA SER A 211 -8.18 -22.50 6.45
C SER A 211 -7.29 -21.89 7.55
N SER A 212 -6.96 -20.61 7.40
CA SER A 212 -6.30 -19.79 8.42
C SER A 212 -7.27 -18.75 8.98
N SER A 213 -7.18 -18.48 10.28
CA SER A 213 -7.98 -17.48 10.99
C SER A 213 -7.10 -16.37 11.59
N ALA A 214 -7.61 -15.14 11.59
CA ALA A 214 -7.00 -13.95 12.19
C ALA A 214 -7.99 -13.27 13.12
N SER A 215 -7.55 -12.77 14.27
CA SER A 215 -8.29 -11.79 15.06
C SER A 215 -7.62 -10.43 14.91
N LEU A 216 -8.41 -9.39 14.64
CA LEU A 216 -7.96 -8.01 14.62
C LEU A 216 -8.64 -7.29 15.78
N GLU A 217 -7.85 -6.94 16.81
CA GLU A 217 -8.34 -6.17 17.95
C GLU A 217 -8.33 -4.68 17.63
N GLY A 218 -9.48 -4.04 17.82
CA GLY A 218 -9.79 -2.67 17.38
C GLY A 218 -9.17 -1.52 18.18
N ARG A 219 -8.04 -1.70 18.87
CA ARG A 219 -7.20 -0.59 19.37
C ARG A 219 -5.79 -0.76 18.81
N CYS A 220 -5.27 0.29 18.19
CA CYS A 220 -3.93 0.43 17.59
C CYS A 220 -3.83 0.17 16.08
N ARG A 221 -2.93 0.94 15.46
CA ARG A 221 -2.32 0.66 14.15
C ARG A 221 -1.67 -0.72 14.19
N GLY A 222 -2.39 -1.75 13.78
CA GLY A 222 -1.97 -3.16 13.86
C GLY A 222 -1.84 -3.80 12.48
N ARG A 223 -0.76 -4.55 12.27
CA ARG A 223 -0.51 -5.39 11.08
C ARG A 223 -0.34 -6.83 11.54
N PHE A 224 -1.02 -7.77 10.89
CA PHE A 224 -0.88 -9.19 11.19
C PHE A 224 -0.67 -10.01 9.91
N GLY A 225 0.49 -10.66 9.80
CA GLY A 225 0.77 -11.65 8.76
C GLY A 225 0.60 -13.06 9.35
N LEU A 226 -0.33 -13.85 8.83
CA LEU A 226 -0.63 -15.17 9.37
C LEU A 226 -0.28 -16.28 8.38
N ARG A 227 0.55 -17.22 8.87
CA ARG A 227 0.81 -18.52 8.25
C ARG A 227 0.00 -19.57 9.01
N GLY A 228 -0.85 -20.31 8.30
CA GLY A 228 -1.52 -21.47 8.90
C GLY A 228 -0.50 -22.52 9.34
N SER A 229 -0.51 -22.87 10.63
CA SER A 229 0.04 -24.12 11.13
C SER A 229 -1.09 -24.97 11.69
N THR A 230 -0.99 -26.28 11.48
CA THR A 230 -1.98 -27.28 11.89
C THR A 230 -2.06 -27.41 13.40
N SER A 231 -3.25 -27.27 13.97
CA SER A 231 -3.60 -28.01 15.19
C SER A 231 -4.24 -29.31 14.74
N VAL A 232 -3.50 -30.42 14.87
CA VAL A 232 -4.10 -31.75 14.86
C VAL A 232 -4.82 -31.89 16.20
N ARG A 233 -6.08 -32.34 16.12
CA ARG A 233 -7.04 -32.51 17.22
C ARG A 233 -6.44 -32.95 18.55
#